data_AF-A0ABD1BQW9-F1
#
_entry.id   AF-A0ABD1BQW9-F1
#
_cell.length_a   1.000
_cell.length_b   1.000
_cell.length_c   1.000
_cell.angle_alpha   90.00
_cell.angle_beta   90.00
_cell.angle_gamma   90.00
#
_symmetry.space_group_name_H-M   'P 1'
#
loop_
_entity.id
_entity.type
_entity.pdbx_description
1 polymer ?
#
loop_
_entity_poly.entity_id
_entity_poly.type
_entity_poly.pdbx_seq_one_letter_code
_entity_poly.pdbx_strand_id
1 'polypeptide(L)'
;MISIDYHFSHLLLSQHRIVIWVKINDGEGITHKNAMDALQRGIYFFSALQASDGHWPAEIARPLFFLPPLVFCLYITGHLELIFDAEHLKETLRYIYCLQNDDG
;
A
#
# COMPACT_ATOMS: atom_id res chain seq x y z
N MET A 1 9.45 -4.85 0.37
CA MET A 1 9.00 -5.11 -1.02
C MET A 1 7.55 -5.56 -0.92
N ILE A 2 6.62 -4.61 -1.02
CA ILE A 2 5.19 -4.91 -0.97
C ILE A 2 4.85 -5.61 -2.29
N SER A 3 4.31 -6.83 -2.19
CA SER A 3 3.81 -7.59 -3.33
C SER A 3 2.70 -6.77 -3.97
N ILE A 4 3.01 -6.10 -5.07
CA ILE A 4 2.01 -5.51 -5.94
C ILE A 4 1.46 -6.70 -6.73
N ASP A 5 0.35 -7.26 -6.27
CA ASP A 5 -0.23 -8.47 -6.84
C ASP A 5 -0.47 -8.33 -8.35
N TYR A 6 -0.32 -9.44 -9.06
CA TYR A 6 -0.51 -9.59 -10.52
C TYR A 6 -1.82 -8.98 -11.06
N HIS A 7 -2.80 -8.74 -10.20
CA HIS A 7 -4.05 -8.05 -10.53
C HIS A 7 -3.84 -6.56 -10.88
N PHE A 8 -2.89 -5.89 -10.21
CA PHE A 8 -2.56 -4.49 -10.45
C PHE A 8 -1.89 -4.27 -11.82
N SER A 9 -1.06 -5.23 -12.25
CA SER A 9 -0.44 -5.22 -13.58
C SER A 9 -1.47 -5.34 -14.71
N HIS A 10 -2.55 -6.11 -14.54
CA HIS A 10 -3.59 -6.23 -15.56
C HIS A 10 -4.49 -4.99 -15.66
N LEU A 11 -4.73 -4.29 -14.54
CA LEU A 11 -5.52 -3.05 -14.53
C LEU A 11 -4.77 -1.89 -15.21
N LEU A 12 -3.44 -1.82 -15.02
CA LEU A 12 -2.60 -0.82 -15.67
C LEU A 12 -2.39 -1.06 -17.17
N LEU A 13 -2.47 -2.31 -17.64
CA LEU A 13 -2.33 -2.64 -19.06
C LEU A 13 -3.61 -2.41 -19.88
N SER A 14 -4.80 -2.54 -19.27
CA SER A 14 -6.08 -2.30 -19.97
C SER A 14 -6.36 -0.81 -20.22
N GLN A 15 -5.83 0.06 -19.36
CA GLN A 15 -5.87 1.52 -19.53
C GLN A 15 -4.62 1.95 -20.30
N HIS A 16 -4.64 1.85 -21.64
CA HIS A 16 -3.56 2.24 -22.56
C HIS A 16 -3.09 3.70 -22.43
N ARG A 17 -2.43 4.08 -21.34
CA ARG A 17 -1.74 5.37 -21.19
C ARG A 17 -0.59 5.23 -20.21
N ILE A 18 0.59 4.88 -20.74
CA ILE A 18 1.86 4.99 -20.02
C ILE A 18 2.07 6.47 -19.68
N VAL A 19 1.98 6.80 -18.40
CA VAL A 19 2.18 8.16 -17.90
C VAL A 19 3.68 8.43 -17.79
N ILE A 20 4.25 9.14 -18.77
CA ILE A 20 5.69 9.45 -18.86
C ILE A 20 6.07 10.51 -17.82
N TRP A 21 6.79 10.20 -16.73
CA TRP A 21 7.29 11.13 -15.68
C TRP A 21 7.43 12.62 -16.09
N VAL A 22 6.82 13.55 -15.33
CA VAL A 22 7.09 14.99 -15.50
C VAL A 22 8.47 15.24 -14.91
N LYS A 23 9.49 15.32 -15.77
CA LYS A 23 10.83 15.76 -15.35
C LYS A 23 10.89 17.27 -15.47
N ILE A 24 11.30 17.93 -14.39
CA ILE A 24 11.62 19.35 -14.34
C ILE A 24 13.08 19.40 -13.91
N ASN A 25 13.93 20.09 -14.67
CA ASN A 25 15.36 20.16 -14.35
C ASN A 25 15.61 21.20 -13.26
N ASP A 26 16.72 21.07 -12.53
CA ASP A 26 17.11 22.03 -11.51
C ASP A 26 17.29 23.44 -12.11
N GLY A 27 16.61 24.42 -11.52
CA GLY A 27 16.60 25.81 -11.99
C GLY A 27 15.55 26.13 -13.06
N GLU A 28 14.81 25.13 -13.56
CA GLU A 28 13.71 25.34 -14.51
C GLU A 28 12.42 25.72 -13.77
N GLY A 29 11.75 26.80 -14.21
CA GLY A 29 10.51 27.26 -13.57
C GLY A 29 9.34 26.30 -13.81
N ILE A 30 8.50 26.10 -12.79
CA ILE A 30 7.28 25.29 -12.92
C ILE A 30 6.26 26.06 -13.78
N THR A 31 5.97 25.54 -14.96
CA THR A 31 4.93 26.11 -15.83
C THR A 31 3.54 25.61 -15.44
N HIS A 32 2.49 26.34 -15.86
CA HIS A 32 1.10 25.90 -15.70
C HIS A 32 0.85 24.52 -16.34
N LYS A 33 1.48 24.25 -17.50
CA LYS A 33 1.38 22.95 -18.16
C LYS A 33 1.99 21.83 -17.32
N ASN A 34 3.17 22.07 -16.73
CA ASN A 34 3.82 21.09 -15.85
C ASN A 34 2.92 20.75 -14.64
N ALA A 35 2.30 21.76 -14.04
CA ALA A 35 1.38 21.58 -12.93
C ALA A 35 0.11 20.81 -13.34
N MET A 36 -0.49 21.15 -14.48
CA MET A 36 -1.68 20.46 -15.00
C MET A 36 -1.37 19.00 -15.34
N ASP A 37 -0.23 18.75 -16.00
CA ASP A 37 0.23 17.41 -16.33
C ASP A 37 0.48 16.60 -15.05
N ALA A 38 1.04 17.19 -13.99
CA ALA A 38 1.23 16.51 -12.71
C ALA A 38 -0.12 16.19 -12.02
N LEU A 39 -1.04 17.16 -11.98
CA LEU A 39 -2.37 17.00 -11.39
C LEU A 39 -3.16 15.88 -12.07
N GLN A 40 -3.21 15.89 -13.40
CA GLN A 40 -3.96 14.92 -14.17
C GLN A 40 -3.47 13.48 -13.90
N ARG A 41 -2.18 13.31 -13.61
CA ARG A 41 -1.59 12.01 -13.23
C ARG A 41 -1.94 11.61 -11.82
N GLY A 42 -1.89 12.56 -10.87
CA GLY A 42 -2.36 12.33 -9.52
C GLY A 42 -3.80 11.83 -9.54
N ILE A 43 -4.67 12.50 -10.31
CA ILE A 43 -6.07 12.10 -10.50
C ILE A 43 -6.14 10.67 -11.05
N TYR A 44 -5.47 10.36 -12.16
CA TYR A 44 -5.53 9.00 -12.72
C TYR A 44 -5.01 7.94 -11.75
N PHE A 45 -3.90 8.21 -11.04
CA PHE A 45 -3.33 7.30 -10.06
C PHE A 45 -4.30 7.04 -8.90
N PHE A 46 -4.83 8.09 -8.28
CA PHE A 46 -5.79 7.94 -7.19
C PHE A 46 -7.09 7.30 -7.68
N SER A 47 -7.62 7.67 -8.84
CA SER A 47 -8.81 7.00 -9.42
C SER A 47 -8.60 5.50 -9.60
N ALA A 48 -7.40 5.05 -9.98
CA ALA A 48 -7.09 3.62 -10.11
C ALA A 48 -6.98 2.88 -8.77
N LEU A 49 -6.77 3.59 -7.66
CA LEU A 49 -6.75 3.02 -6.30
C LEU A 49 -8.14 2.93 -5.65
N GLN A 50 -9.18 3.49 -6.28
CA GLN A 50 -10.53 3.47 -5.73
C GLN A 50 -11.08 2.04 -5.74
N ALA A 51 -11.61 1.59 -4.61
CA ALA A 51 -12.30 0.31 -4.49
C ALA A 51 -13.64 0.32 -5.24
N SER A 52 -14.19 -0.86 -5.51
CA SER A 52 -15.42 -1.02 -6.30
C SER A 52 -16.67 -0.36 -5.71
N ASP A 53 -16.68 -0.13 -4.40
CA ASP A 53 -17.74 0.57 -3.65
C ASP A 53 -17.48 2.09 -3.52
N GLY A 54 -16.38 2.58 -4.10
CA GLY A 54 -16.02 3.99 -4.15
C GLY A 54 -15.13 4.50 -3.03
N HIS A 55 -14.72 3.69 -2.05
CA HIS A 55 -13.78 4.12 -1.01
C HIS A 55 -12.32 4.06 -1.49
N TRP A 56 -11.42 4.73 -0.76
CA TRP A 56 -9.97 4.61 -0.97
C TRP A 56 -9.34 3.82 0.18
N PRO A 57 -9.00 2.54 -0.02
CA PRO A 57 -8.35 1.75 1.01
C PRO A 57 -6.96 2.35 1.30
N ALA A 58 -6.66 2.48 2.59
CA ALA A 58 -5.38 2.97 3.07
C ALA A 58 -4.91 2.11 4.24
N GLU A 59 -3.61 1.85 4.27
CA GLU A 59 -2.98 1.18 5.40
C GLU A 59 -2.75 2.21 6.52
N ILE A 60 -3.26 1.94 7.71
CA ILE A 60 -2.84 2.66 8.93
C ILE A 60 -1.65 1.89 9.51
N ALA A 61 -0.53 1.98 8.80
CA ALA A 61 0.73 1.31 9.14
C ALA A 61 1.36 1.94 10.38
N ARG A 62 2.20 1.16 11.08
CA ARG A 62 3.12 1.54 12.18
C ARG A 62 2.66 1.42 13.64
N PRO A 63 1.39 1.61 14.04
CA PRO A 63 0.98 1.29 15.39
C PRO A 63 1.15 -0.20 15.74
N LEU A 64 2.27 -0.56 16.36
CA LEU A 64 2.59 -1.93 16.78
C LEU A 64 1.77 -2.42 17.99
N PHE A 65 0.83 -1.62 18.50
CA PHE A 65 0.02 -1.97 19.67
C PHE A 65 -1.32 -2.63 19.35
N PHE A 66 -1.73 -2.75 18.08
CA PHE A 66 -2.98 -3.46 17.73
C PHE A 66 -2.79 -4.96 17.55
N LEU A 67 -1.69 -5.37 16.90
CA LEU A 67 -1.45 -6.76 16.53
C LEU A 67 -1.19 -7.67 17.75
N PRO A 68 -0.34 -7.29 18.73
CA PRO A 68 -0.08 -8.17 19.88
C PRO A 68 -1.33 -8.48 20.71
N PRO A 69 -2.19 -7.50 21.08
CA PRO A 69 -3.45 -7.81 21.77
C PRO A 69 -4.38 -8.71 20.96
N LEU A 70 -4.46 -8.54 19.64
CA LEU A 70 -5.26 -9.41 18.79
C LEU A 70 -4.75 -10.87 18.82
N VAL A 71 -3.44 -11.08 18.69
CA VAL A 71 -2.82 -12.40 18.80
C VAL A 71 -3.11 -13.05 20.15
N PHE A 72 -2.98 -12.29 21.25
CA PHE A 72 -3.28 -12.80 22.59
C PHE A 72 -4.75 -13.19 22.75
N CYS A 73 -5.69 -12.34 22.32
CA CYS A 73 -7.12 -12.64 22.39
C CYS A 73 -7.48 -13.89 21.59
N LEU A 74 -6.96 -14.03 20.37
CA LEU A 74 -7.22 -15.19 19.52
C LEU A 74 -6.60 -16.47 20.09
N TYR A 75 -5.41 -16.38 20.68
CA TYR A 75 -4.78 -17.50 21.38
C TYR A 75 -5.60 -17.94 22.60
N ILE A 76 -5.96 -17.01 23.49
CA ILE A 76 -6.71 -17.28 24.73
C ILE A 76 -8.09 -17.88 24.41
N THR A 77 -8.74 -17.40 23.35
CA THR A 77 -10.08 -17.87 22.97
C THR A 77 -10.05 -19.14 22.11
N GLY A 78 -8.87 -19.63 21.69
CA GLY A 78 -8.74 -20.83 20.86
C GLY A 78 -9.07 -20.63 19.38
N HIS A 79 -9.07 -19.40 18.88
CA HIS A 79 -9.40 -19.05 17.49
C HIS A 79 -8.18 -18.67 16.63
N LEU A 80 -6.96 -18.78 17.17
CA LEU A 80 -5.75 -18.32 16.49
C LEU A 80 -5.59 -18.95 15.10
N GLU A 81 -5.65 -20.29 15.02
CA GLU A 81 -5.49 -21.04 13.75
C GLU A 81 -6.73 -20.97 12.84
N LEU A 82 -7.88 -20.54 13.38
CA LEU A 82 -9.09 -20.32 12.59
C LEU A 82 -9.02 -19.01 11.81
N ILE A 83 -8.42 -17.98 12.41
CA ILE A 83 -8.36 -16.63 11.85
C ILE A 83 -7.05 -16.38 11.10
N PHE A 84 -5.93 -16.90 11.61
CA PHE A 84 -4.63 -16.78 10.96
C PHE A 84 -4.18 -18.11 10.37
N ASP A 85 -4.20 -18.18 9.05
CA ASP A 85 -3.52 -19.25 8.32
C ASP A 85 -1.98 -19.07 8.33
N ALA A 86 -1.29 -20.00 7.67
CA ALA A 86 0.16 -20.00 7.61
C ALA A 86 0.76 -18.72 6.97
N GLU A 87 0.08 -18.12 5.98
CA GLU A 87 0.58 -16.90 5.33
C GLU A 87 0.33 -15.65 6.19
N HIS A 88 -0.80 -15.58 6.90
CA HIS A 88 -1.03 -14.51 7.89
C HIS A 88 0.06 -14.50 8.97
N LEU A 89 0.44 -15.67 9.48
CA LEU A 89 1.48 -15.80 10.50
C LEU A 89 2.85 -15.41 9.94
N LYS A 90 3.18 -15.87 8.74
CA LYS A 90 4.44 -15.55 8.06
C LYS A 90 4.57 -14.05 7.79
N GLU A 91 3.53 -13.40 7.28
CA GLU A 91 3.54 -11.96 7.03
C GLU A 91 3.51 -11.12 8.31
N THR A 92 2.81 -11.59 9.35
CA THR A 92 2.84 -10.99 10.69
C THR A 92 4.26 -10.98 11.24
N LEU A 93 4.97 -12.10 11.18
CA LEU A 93 6.36 -12.20 11.62
C LEU A 93 7.26 -11.30 10.77
N ARG A 94 7.14 -11.35 9.43
CA ARG A 94 7.90 -10.48 8.53
C ARG A 94 7.71 -9.00 8.88
N TYR A 95 6.47 -8.57 9.11
CA TYR A 95 6.14 -7.19 9.45
C TYR A 95 6.78 -6.75 10.77
N ILE A 96 6.69 -7.58 11.81
CA ILE A 96 7.31 -7.31 13.12
C ILE A 96 8.84 -7.21 12.97
N TYR A 97 9.49 -8.15 12.29
CA TYR A 97 10.94 -8.10 12.09
C TYR A 97 11.41 -6.92 11.26
N CYS A 98 10.64 -6.49 10.25
CA CYS A 98 10.97 -5.29 9.48
C CYS A 98 10.87 -3.98 10.28
N LEU A 99 10.14 -3.99 11.40
CA LEU A 99 9.93 -2.82 12.24
C LEU A 99 10.73 -2.85 13.55
N GLN A 100 11.34 -3.98 13.87
CA GLN A 100 12.24 -4.10 15.01
C GLN A 100 13.46 -3.20 14.77
N ASN A 101 13.80 -2.38 15.77
CA ASN A 101 14.98 -1.54 15.72
C ASN A 101 16.23 -2.36 16.05
N ASP A 102 17.41 -1.79 15.80
CA ASP A 102 18.69 -2.45 16.07
C ASP A 102 18.90 -2.77 17.57
N ASP A 103 18.23 -2.06 18.48
CA ASP A 103 18.28 -2.27 19.93
C ASP A 103 17.31 -3.34 20.45
N GLY A 104 16.54 -3.96 19.55
CA GLY A 104 15.56 -5.01 19.85
C GLY A 104 14.12 -4.50 19.91
#